data_AF-A0A397A564-F1
#
_entry.id   AF-A0A397A564-F1
#
_cell.length_a   1.000
_cell.length_b   1.000
_cell.length_c   1.000
_cell.angle_alpha   90.00
_cell.angle_beta   90.00
_cell.angle_gamma   90.00
#
_symmetry.space_group_name_H-M   'P 1'
#
loop_
_entity.id
_entity.type
_entity.pdbx_description
1 polymer ?
#
loop_
_entity_poly.entity_id
_entity_poly.type
_entity_poly.pdbx_seq_one_letter_code
_entity_poly.pdbx_strand_id
1 'polypeptide(L)'
;KLAATTSLDAPERVSTTDVAAPSPGKPAATPEMQMQTSIDRLSQYRVGNDGLTALKTLLVYVTNVLDKPTELDKYGKINSANPAFKKRVGSFIGGLSFLRAIGFEKDLDGDLFVLHEPNEPRLRDAKLRLQKAIDAFPQ
;
A
#
# COMPACT_ATOMS: atom_id res chain seq x y z
N LYS A 1 11.90 16.68 61.44
CA LYS A 1 10.50 16.86 61.04
C LYS A 1 10.41 16.57 59.54
N LEU A 2 9.61 15.55 59.16
CA LEU A 2 9.08 15.20 57.83
C LEU A 2 10.11 14.72 56.76
N ALA A 3 10.17 13.42 56.38
CA ALA A 3 9.25 12.63 55.51
C ALA A 3 9.59 12.81 54.01
N ALA A 4 9.54 11.85 53.07
CA ALA A 4 9.38 10.39 53.04
C ALA A 4 9.58 9.92 51.57
N THR A 5 10.21 8.75 51.39
CA THR A 5 9.97 7.62 50.44
C THR A 5 9.61 7.75 48.94
N THR A 6 10.21 6.81 48.19
CA THR A 6 9.79 6.11 46.94
C THR A 6 10.26 6.74 45.62
N SER A 7 11.14 6.16 44.79
CA SER A 7 11.32 4.82 44.18
C SER A 7 10.46 4.57 42.94
N LEU A 8 11.18 4.43 41.81
CA LEU A 8 10.90 3.62 40.60
C LEU A 8 9.54 3.80 39.89
N ASP A 9 9.56 4.49 38.74
CA ASP A 9 8.97 3.95 37.52
C ASP A 9 9.62 4.59 36.28
N ALA A 10 10.20 3.74 35.44
CA ALA A 10 10.53 4.05 34.07
C ALA A 10 9.59 3.19 33.21
N PRO A 11 9.03 3.77 32.16
CA PRO A 11 8.86 3.01 30.93
C PRO A 11 9.64 3.69 29.82
N GLU A 12 10.75 3.03 29.49
CA GLU A 12 11.09 2.59 28.14
C GLU A 12 10.90 3.59 27.00
N ARG A 13 12.06 4.05 26.51
CA ARG A 13 12.21 4.71 25.22
C ARG A 13 11.74 3.75 24.12
N VAL A 14 10.66 4.08 23.42
CA VAL A 14 10.47 3.56 22.05
C VAL A 14 11.08 4.55 21.08
N SER A 15 12.20 4.09 20.57
CA SER A 15 13.03 4.62 19.50
C SER A 15 12.20 5.16 18.34
N THR A 16 12.47 6.43 18.03
CA THR A 16 12.52 6.93 16.65
C THR A 16 13.24 5.91 15.76
N THR A 17 12.56 5.39 14.76
CA THR A 17 13.22 4.76 13.62
C THR A 17 12.56 5.29 12.36
N ASP A 18 13.24 6.29 11.81
CA ASP A 18 13.49 6.45 10.38
C ASP A 18 12.27 6.35 9.46
N VAL A 19 11.50 7.45 9.37
CA VAL A 19 10.71 7.72 8.18
C VAL A 19 11.72 8.09 7.10
N ALA A 20 12.18 7.08 6.36
CA ALA A 20 13.09 7.22 5.23
C ALA A 20 12.61 8.37 4.33
N ALA A 21 13.39 9.45 4.34
CA ALA A 21 13.16 10.65 3.57
C ALA A 21 13.25 10.33 2.05
N PRO A 22 12.32 10.83 1.22
CA PRO A 22 12.46 10.75 -0.22
C PRO A 22 13.58 11.72 -0.67
N SER A 23 14.49 11.21 -1.51
CA SER A 23 15.60 11.96 -2.11
C SER A 23 15.14 13.26 -2.82
N PRO A 24 15.97 14.32 -2.84
CA PRO A 24 15.58 15.63 -3.34
C PRO A 24 15.71 15.69 -4.86
N GLY A 25 14.64 16.01 -5.59
CA GLY A 25 14.77 16.24 -7.03
C GLY A 25 13.51 16.25 -7.89
N LYS A 26 12.37 16.70 -7.36
CA LYS A 26 11.12 17.17 -8.03
C LYS A 26 10.07 17.27 -6.92
N PRO A 27 8.99 18.07 -7.03
CA PRO A 27 7.85 17.95 -6.13
C PRO A 27 7.17 16.61 -6.41
N ALA A 28 7.79 15.52 -5.96
CA ALA A 28 7.29 14.18 -6.06
C ALA A 28 6.21 14.05 -5.00
N ALA A 29 4.95 13.96 -5.42
CA ALA A 29 3.83 13.67 -4.55
C ALA A 29 4.21 12.51 -3.62
N THR A 30 3.97 12.67 -2.32
CA THR A 30 4.33 11.64 -1.34
C THR A 30 3.63 10.31 -1.68
N PRO A 31 4.17 9.15 -1.28
CA PRO A 31 3.53 7.85 -1.53
C PRO A 31 2.06 7.83 -1.12
N GLU A 32 1.71 8.50 -0.02
CA GLU A 32 0.34 8.62 0.49
C GLU A 32 -0.56 9.40 -0.46
N MET A 33 -0.07 10.51 -1.01
CA MET A 33 -0.80 11.31 -1.99
C MET A 33 -0.97 10.56 -3.32
N GLN A 34 0.05 9.79 -3.73
CA GLN A 34 -0.03 8.94 -4.92
C GLN A 34 -1.05 7.82 -4.74
N MET A 35 -1.09 7.17 -3.57
CA MET A 35 -2.11 6.17 -3.25
C MET A 35 -3.51 6.77 -3.36
N GLN A 36 -3.74 7.93 -2.74
CA GLN A 36 -5.05 8.59 -2.79
C GLN A 36 -5.46 8.96 -4.21
N THR A 37 -4.57 9.62 -4.96
CA THR A 37 -4.83 10.00 -6.36
C THR A 37 -5.15 8.79 -7.22
N SER A 38 -4.47 7.67 -6.97
CA SER A 38 -4.69 6.41 -7.68
C SER A 38 -6.08 5.83 -7.39
N ILE A 39 -6.48 5.83 -6.12
CA ILE A 39 -7.81 5.40 -5.67
C ILE A 39 -8.90 6.29 -6.27
N ASP A 40 -8.71 7.61 -6.27
CA ASP A 40 -9.68 8.55 -6.83
C ASP A 40 -9.88 8.29 -8.33
N ARG A 41 -8.79 8.06 -9.07
CA ARG A 41 -8.84 7.67 -10.49
C ARG A 41 -9.57 6.33 -10.68
N LEU A 42 -9.26 5.32 -9.87
CA LEU A 42 -9.94 4.03 -9.94
C LEU A 42 -11.45 4.17 -9.66
N SER A 43 -11.82 5.06 -8.75
CA SER A 43 -13.21 5.36 -8.38
C SER A 43 -14.03 6.04 -9.49
N GLN A 44 -13.36 6.60 -10.51
CA GLN A 44 -14.02 7.17 -11.68
C GLN A 44 -14.47 6.11 -12.69
N TYR A 45 -13.88 4.91 -12.70
CA TYR A 45 -14.25 3.82 -13.59
C TYR A 45 -15.51 3.10 -13.09
N ARG A 46 -16.66 3.75 -13.24
CA ARG A 46 -17.96 3.24 -12.74
C ARG A 46 -18.67 2.29 -13.71
N VAL A 47 -18.37 2.37 -15.00
CA VAL A 47 -18.98 1.49 -16.01
C VAL A 47 -18.61 0.04 -15.71
N GLY A 48 -19.62 -0.83 -15.60
CA GLY A 48 -19.41 -2.27 -15.39
C GLY A 48 -18.75 -2.64 -14.06
N ASN A 49 -18.67 -1.72 -13.09
CA ASN A 49 -17.97 -1.92 -11.81
C ASN A 49 -16.47 -2.27 -11.98
N ASP A 50 -15.85 -1.81 -13.07
CA ASP A 50 -14.44 -2.07 -13.35
C ASP A 50 -13.53 -1.46 -12.27
N GLY A 51 -13.80 -0.22 -11.85
CA GLY A 51 -13.07 0.46 -10.77
C GLY A 51 -13.20 -0.24 -9.43
N LEU A 52 -14.41 -0.68 -9.07
CA LEU A 52 -14.66 -1.46 -7.86
C LEU A 52 -13.91 -2.80 -7.89
N THR A 53 -13.89 -3.47 -9.04
CA THR A 53 -13.16 -4.72 -9.25
C THR A 53 -11.65 -4.50 -9.12
N ALA A 54 -11.11 -3.40 -9.64
CA ALA A 54 -9.71 -3.01 -9.50
C ALA A 54 -9.35 -2.77 -8.03
N LEU A 55 -10.13 -1.97 -7.31
CA LEU A 55 -9.92 -1.65 -5.89
C LEU A 55 -9.94 -2.93 -5.02
N LYS A 56 -10.91 -3.82 -5.24
CA LYS A 56 -10.98 -5.13 -4.55
C LYS A 56 -9.77 -6.00 -4.85
N THR A 57 -9.30 -6.01 -6.10
CA THR A 57 -8.12 -6.80 -6.49
C THR A 57 -6.87 -6.27 -5.78
N LEU A 58 -6.68 -4.95 -5.73
CA LEU A 58 -5.58 -4.32 -4.99
C LEU A 58 -5.65 -4.61 -3.49
N LEU A 59 -6.86 -4.57 -2.91
CA LEU A 59 -7.07 -4.88 -1.50
C LEU A 59 -6.64 -6.31 -1.16
N VAL A 60 -6.93 -7.27 -2.03
CA VAL A 60 -6.49 -8.66 -1.87
C VAL A 60 -4.97 -8.77 -1.89
N TYR A 61 -4.27 -8.07 -2.80
CA TYR A 61 -2.80 -8.09 -2.82
C TYR A 61 -2.20 -7.54 -1.53
N VAL A 62 -2.67 -6.38 -1.07
CA VAL A 62 -2.18 -5.76 0.17
C VAL A 62 -2.51 -6.63 1.39
N THR A 63 -3.72 -7.18 1.44
CA THR A 63 -4.17 -8.04 2.55
C THR A 63 -3.36 -9.33 2.61
N ASN A 64 -3.10 -9.98 1.48
CA ASN A 64 -2.28 -11.20 1.45
C ASN A 64 -0.86 -10.96 1.95
N VAL A 65 -0.24 -9.82 1.60
CA VAL A 65 1.11 -9.46 2.09
C VAL A 65 1.09 -9.18 3.60
N LEU A 66 0.07 -8.49 4.10
CA LEU A 66 -0.08 -8.18 5.53
C LEU A 66 -0.40 -9.40 6.40
N ASP A 67 -1.29 -10.28 5.93
CA ASP A 67 -1.69 -11.48 6.69
C ASP A 67 -0.62 -12.58 6.63
N LYS A 68 0.18 -12.62 5.57
CA LYS A 68 1.18 -13.66 5.33
C LYS A 68 2.55 -13.07 4.98
N PRO A 69 3.19 -12.34 5.90
CA PRO A 69 4.50 -11.73 5.63
C PRO A 69 5.59 -12.78 5.38
N THR A 70 5.44 -14.00 5.88
CA THR A 70 6.36 -15.13 5.63
C THR A 70 6.32 -15.66 4.20
N GLU A 71 5.25 -15.38 3.44
CA GLU A 71 5.07 -15.78 2.04
C GLU A 71 5.25 -14.57 1.09
N LEU A 72 6.05 -13.56 1.48
CA LEU A 72 6.31 -12.36 0.67
C LEU A 72 6.86 -12.72 -0.72
N ASP A 73 7.69 -13.77 -0.82
CA ASP A 73 8.19 -14.27 -2.10
C ASP A 73 7.11 -14.72 -3.09
N LYS A 74 5.89 -14.96 -2.62
CA LYS A 74 4.73 -15.37 -3.41
C LYS A 74 3.70 -14.25 -3.56
N TYR A 75 3.32 -13.60 -2.46
CA TYR A 75 2.28 -12.53 -2.49
C TYR A 75 2.83 -11.14 -2.81
N GLY A 76 4.13 -10.94 -2.61
CA GLY A 76 4.87 -9.77 -3.06
C GLY A 76 5.26 -9.84 -4.54
N LYS A 77 4.92 -10.92 -5.27
CA LYS A 77 5.18 -11.05 -6.71
C LYS A 77 3.85 -11.11 -7.48
N ILE A 78 3.64 -10.18 -8.40
CA ILE A 78 2.43 -10.09 -9.21
C ILE A 78 2.81 -10.15 -10.68
N ASN A 79 2.32 -11.18 -11.38
CA ASN A 79 2.57 -11.32 -12.82
C ASN A 79 1.66 -10.37 -13.62
N SER A 80 2.28 -9.37 -14.29
CA SER A 80 1.57 -8.40 -15.13
C SER A 80 1.13 -8.94 -16.49
N ALA A 81 1.72 -10.04 -16.97
CA ALA A 81 1.27 -10.73 -18.17
C ALA A 81 -0.02 -11.54 -17.92
N ASN A 82 -0.40 -11.78 -16.66
CA ASN A 82 -1.65 -12.45 -16.35
C ASN A 82 -2.84 -11.62 -16.89
N PRO A 83 -3.70 -12.17 -17.78
CA PRO A 83 -4.82 -11.44 -18.36
C PRO A 83 -5.79 -10.91 -17.31
N ALA A 84 -5.94 -11.62 -16.19
CA ALA A 84 -6.76 -11.16 -15.07
C ALA A 84 -6.20 -9.90 -14.42
N PHE A 85 -4.88 -9.84 -14.20
CA PHE A 85 -4.21 -8.65 -13.68
C PHE A 85 -4.32 -7.51 -14.68
N LYS A 86 -4.00 -7.77 -15.95
CA LYS A 86 -4.04 -6.75 -17.01
C LYS A 86 -5.43 -6.14 -17.11
N LYS A 87 -6.49 -6.95 -17.18
CA LYS A 87 -7.87 -6.47 -17.28
C LYS A 87 -8.32 -5.67 -16.05
N ARG A 88 -7.94 -6.08 -14.84
CA ARG A 88 -8.47 -5.51 -13.59
C ARG A 88 -7.62 -4.40 -12.98
N VAL A 89 -6.32 -4.38 -13.22
CA VAL A 89 -5.38 -3.45 -12.56
C VAL A 89 -4.43 -2.85 -13.59
N GLY A 90 -3.83 -3.68 -14.45
CA GLY A 90 -2.81 -3.24 -15.41
C GLY A 90 -3.31 -2.30 -16.51
N SER A 91 -4.60 -2.38 -16.87
CA SER A 91 -5.26 -1.50 -17.84
C SER A 91 -5.64 -0.15 -17.25
N PHE A 92 -5.60 0.03 -15.93
CA PHE A 92 -5.95 1.27 -15.26
C PHE A 92 -4.68 1.99 -14.78
N ILE A 93 -4.52 3.25 -15.20
CA ILE A 93 -3.37 4.07 -14.80
C ILE A 93 -3.28 4.16 -13.27
N GLY A 94 -4.43 4.30 -12.59
CA GLY A 94 -4.48 4.30 -11.13
C GLY A 94 -4.02 2.98 -10.50
N GLY A 95 -4.26 1.83 -11.13
CA GLY A 95 -3.83 0.53 -10.61
C GLY A 95 -2.30 0.40 -10.54
N LEU A 96 -1.63 0.75 -11.64
CA LEU A 96 -0.16 0.71 -11.70
C LEU A 96 0.50 1.77 -10.81
N SER A 97 -0.08 2.98 -10.75
CA SER A 97 0.40 4.04 -9.86
C SER A 97 0.28 3.64 -8.39
N PHE A 98 -0.81 2.97 -8.01
CA PHE A 98 -1.00 2.49 -6.64
C PHE A 98 0.04 1.45 -6.24
N LEU A 99 0.32 0.47 -7.11
CA LEU A 99 1.33 -0.56 -6.85
C LEU A 99 2.71 0.05 -6.60
N ARG A 100 3.11 1.04 -7.42
CA ARG A 100 4.37 1.77 -7.21
C ARG A 100 4.39 2.56 -5.91
N ALA A 101 3.27 3.19 -5.55
CA ALA A 101 3.16 3.99 -4.33
C ALA A 101 3.35 3.15 -3.06
N ILE A 102 2.83 1.92 -3.03
CA ILE A 102 3.00 1.02 -1.89
C ILE A 102 4.39 0.34 -1.85
N GLY A 103 5.13 0.34 -2.96
CA GLY A 103 6.50 -0.18 -3.06
C GLY A 103 6.70 -1.35 -4.02
N PHE A 104 5.71 -1.73 -4.82
CA PHE A 104 5.94 -2.70 -5.90
C PHE A 104 6.69 -2.03 -7.04
N GLU A 105 7.78 -2.66 -7.45
CA GLU A 105 8.59 -2.24 -8.58
C GLU A 105 8.34 -3.19 -9.74
N LYS A 106 8.30 -2.65 -10.96
CA LYS A 106 8.22 -3.48 -12.15
C LYS A 106 9.62 -3.97 -12.45
N ASP A 107 9.78 -5.28 -12.61
CA ASP A 107 11.01 -5.90 -13.08
C ASP A 107 11.40 -5.33 -14.47
N LEU A 108 12.68 -5.05 -14.67
CA LEU A 108 13.19 -4.41 -15.89
C LEU A 108 13.12 -5.34 -17.11
N ASP A 109 13.28 -6.64 -16.87
CA ASP A 109 13.35 -7.68 -17.91
C ASP A 109 12.05 -8.49 -18.00
N GLY A 110 11.11 -8.27 -17.06
CA GLY A 110 9.94 -9.10 -16.89
C GLY A 110 8.59 -8.37 -16.87
N ASP A 111 7.54 -9.14 -17.12
CA ASP A 111 6.16 -8.76 -16.80
C ASP A 111 5.82 -9.15 -15.35
N LEU A 112 6.68 -8.77 -14.40
CA LEU A 112 6.50 -9.06 -12.97
C LEU A 112 6.61 -7.78 -12.16
N PHE A 113 5.70 -7.60 -11.21
CA PHE A 113 5.81 -6.62 -10.15
C PHE A 113 6.30 -7.31 -8.88
N VAL A 114 7.32 -6.76 -8.24
CA VAL A 114 7.94 -7.34 -7.04
C VAL A 114 7.96 -6.30 -5.92
N LEU A 115 7.55 -6.70 -4.73
CA LEU A 115 7.67 -5.93 -3.49
C LEU A 115 8.90 -6.43 -2.74
N HIS A 116 9.99 -5.67 -2.82
CA HIS A 116 11.25 -6.02 -2.16
C HIS A 116 11.21 -5.73 -0.66
N GLU A 117 10.67 -4.57 -0.27
CA GLU A 117 10.63 -4.12 1.12
C GLU A 117 9.18 -3.85 1.54
N PRO A 118 8.53 -4.79 2.25
CA PRO A 118 7.16 -4.59 2.72
C PRO A 118 7.18 -3.60 3.88
N ASN A 119 6.80 -2.36 3.60
CA ASN A 119 6.59 -1.36 4.63
C ASN A 119 5.21 -1.58 5.28
N GLU A 120 5.17 -2.28 6.40
CA GLU A 120 3.94 -2.62 7.12
C GLU A 120 3.02 -1.42 7.41
N PRO A 121 3.48 -0.28 7.98
CA PRO A 121 2.59 0.85 8.22
C PRO A 121 2.03 1.45 6.92
N ARG A 122 2.83 1.51 5.84
CA ARG A 122 2.35 1.94 4.52
C ARG A 122 1.30 0.99 3.95
N LEU A 123 1.51 -0.32 4.07
CA LEU A 123 0.57 -1.34 3.61
C LEU A 123 -0.74 -1.30 4.42
N ARG A 124 -0.68 -1.05 5.74
CA ARG A 124 -1.90 -0.87 6.55
C ARG A 124 -2.67 0.38 6.15
N ASP A 125 -2.00 1.50 5.93
CA ASP A 125 -2.64 2.73 5.43
C ASP A 125 -3.27 2.49 4.06
N ALA A 126 -2.55 1.82 3.15
CA ALA A 126 -3.05 1.42 1.84
C ALA A 126 -4.33 0.55 1.94
N LYS A 127 -4.33 -0.46 2.82
CA LYS A 127 -5.49 -1.34 3.09
C LYS A 127 -6.69 -0.52 3.57
N LEU A 128 -6.49 0.38 4.53
CA LEU A 128 -7.54 1.22 5.09
C LEU A 128 -8.17 2.14 4.03
N ARG A 129 -7.35 2.78 3.20
CA ARG A 129 -7.81 3.66 2.11
C ARG A 129 -8.60 2.89 1.06
N LEU A 130 -8.12 1.71 0.66
CA LEU A 130 -8.81 0.85 -0.30
C LEU A 130 -10.17 0.41 0.24
N GLN A 131 -10.23 -0.03 1.51
CA GLN A 131 -11.48 -0.45 2.14
C GLN A 131 -12.50 0.70 2.17
N LYS A 132 -12.07 1.88 2.63
CA LYS A 132 -12.91 3.08 2.65
C LYS A 132 -13.44 3.46 1.26
N ALA A 133 -12.61 3.33 0.23
CA ALA A 133 -13.00 3.63 -1.15
C ALA A 133 -13.98 2.60 -1.71
N ILE A 134 -13.82 1.32 -1.38
CA ILE A 134 -14.75 0.25 -1.75
C ILE A 134 -16.11 0.47 -1.08
N ASP A 135 -16.12 0.81 0.21
CA ASP A 135 -17.35 1.05 0.96
C ASP A 135 -18.08 2.33 0.50
N ALA A 136 -17.32 3.34 0.05
CA ALA A 136 -17.85 4.57 -0.53
C ALA A 136 -18.20 4.45 -2.03
N PHE A 137 -17.91 3.32 -2.68
CA PHE A 137 -18.14 3.15 -4.11
C PHE A 137 -19.65 3.00 -4.36
N PRO A 138 -20.26 3.84 -5.23
CA PRO A 138 -21.69 3.77 -5.52
C PRO A 138 -22.05 2.43 -6.15
N GLN A 139 -23.03 1.73 -5.56
CA GLN A 139 -23.55 0.44 -6.04
C GLN A 139 -24.49 0.63 -7.24
#